data_AF-A0A2T4WEK2-F1
#
_entry.id   AF-A0A2T4WEK2-F1
#
_cell.length_a   1.000
_cell.length_b   1.000
_cell.length_c   1.000
_cell.angle_alpha   90.00
_cell.angle_beta   90.00
_cell.angle_gamma   90.00
#
_symmetry.space_group_name_H-M   'P 1'
#
loop_
_entity.id
_entity.type
_entity.pdbx_description
1 polymer ?
#
loop_
_entity_poly.entity_id
_entity_poly.type
_entity_poly.pdbx_seq_one_letter_code
_entity_poly.pdbx_strand_id
1 'polypeptide(L)'
;VVDQMFTMLEKQYAAQEVPVSVWDELKTLKESSLEDLGQMIVSAYRTHFTHQDVKNMNGLYTTQAGQKMFKSENELTEGDKVVLTEFYRSDTGQKITGSQDSMNTAMSEISEMWSSNFYQAVVEKLSEKGFNL
;
A
#
# COMPACT_ATOMS: atom_id res chain seq x y z
N VAL A 1 -7.65 2.09 -7.67
CA VAL A 1 -7.04 0.95 -8.41
C VAL A 1 -7.96 -0.27 -8.40
N VAL A 2 -8.25 -0.89 -7.25
CA VAL A 2 -9.13 -2.09 -7.18
C VAL A 2 -10.50 -1.89 -7.83
N ASP A 3 -11.21 -0.81 -7.50
CA ASP A 3 -12.56 -0.59 -8.04
C ASP A 3 -12.53 -0.34 -9.57
N GLN A 4 -11.47 0.31 -10.07
CA GLN A 4 -11.24 0.51 -11.49
C GLN A 4 -10.91 -0.80 -12.22
N MET A 5 -10.16 -1.70 -11.57
CA MET A 5 -9.88 -3.04 -12.08
C MET A 5 -11.19 -3.84 -12.25
N PHE A 6 -12.06 -3.86 -11.23
CA PHE A 6 -13.36 -4.52 -11.34
C PHE A 6 -14.24 -3.87 -12.42
N THR A 7 -14.26 -2.54 -12.52
CA THR A 7 -14.98 -1.85 -13.60
C THR A 7 -14.47 -2.27 -15.00
N MET A 8 -13.17 -2.52 -15.14
CA MET A 8 -12.57 -2.99 -16.40
C MET A 8 -12.96 -4.45 -16.68
N LEU A 9 -12.84 -5.34 -15.69
CA LEU A 9 -13.20 -6.75 -15.81
C LEU A 9 -14.68 -6.94 -16.13
N GLU A 10 -15.58 -6.22 -15.45
CA GLU A 10 -17.02 -6.25 -15.72
C GLU A 10 -17.33 -5.88 -17.18
N LYS A 11 -16.60 -4.91 -17.76
CA LYS A 11 -16.72 -4.55 -19.17
C LYS A 11 -16.17 -5.63 -20.11
N GLN A 12 -15.02 -6.22 -19.78
CA GLN A 12 -14.40 -7.27 -20.60
C GLN A 12 -15.29 -8.52 -20.66
N TYR A 13 -15.89 -8.90 -19.53
CA TYR A 13 -16.75 -10.09 -19.41
C TYR A 13 -18.23 -9.81 -19.72
N ALA A 14 -18.59 -8.66 -20.28
CA ALA A 14 -19.99 -8.28 -20.52
C ALA A 14 -20.76 -9.31 -21.38
N ALA A 15 -20.10 -9.93 -22.36
CA ALA A 15 -20.70 -10.96 -23.22
C ALA A 15 -20.94 -12.31 -22.52
N GLN A 16 -20.32 -12.53 -21.37
CA GLN A 16 -20.43 -13.77 -20.58
C GLN A 16 -21.61 -13.73 -19.59
N GLU A 17 -22.32 -12.59 -19.48
CA GLU A 17 -23.47 -12.40 -18.59
C GLU A 17 -23.18 -12.84 -17.15
N VAL A 18 -21.97 -12.55 -16.65
CA VAL A 18 -21.53 -12.93 -15.29
C VAL A 18 -22.51 -12.36 -14.25
N PRO A 19 -23.14 -13.21 -13.41
CA PRO A 19 -24.09 -12.75 -12.40
C PRO A 19 -23.47 -11.79 -11.40
N VAL A 20 -24.27 -10.81 -10.94
CA VAL A 20 -23.85 -9.84 -9.91
C VAL A 20 -23.33 -10.55 -8.65
N SER A 21 -23.94 -11.66 -8.24
CA SER A 21 -23.49 -12.44 -7.08
C SER A 21 -22.08 -13.00 -7.23
N VAL A 22 -21.64 -13.32 -8.45
CA VAL A 22 -20.26 -13.76 -8.72
C VAL A 22 -19.30 -12.58 -8.58
N TRP A 23 -19.67 -11.39 -9.08
CA TRP A 23 -18.85 -10.19 -8.88
C TRP A 23 -18.72 -9.80 -7.41
N ASP A 24 -19.81 -9.87 -6.65
CA ASP A 24 -19.81 -9.58 -5.22
C ASP A 24 -18.91 -10.57 -4.46
N GLU A 25 -18.94 -11.86 -4.81
CA GLU A 25 -18.03 -12.87 -4.27
C GLU A 25 -16.57 -12.54 -4.60
N LEU A 26 -16.25 -12.24 -5.86
CA LEU A 26 -14.87 -11.94 -6.28
C LEU A 26 -14.31 -10.67 -5.61
N LYS A 27 -15.17 -9.67 -5.34
CA LYS A 27 -14.78 -8.45 -4.61
C LYS A 27 -14.33 -8.74 -3.18
N THR A 28 -14.76 -9.84 -2.57
CA THR A 28 -14.30 -10.25 -1.23
C THR A 28 -12.83 -10.67 -1.21
N LEU A 29 -12.26 -11.12 -2.33
CA LEU A 29 -10.82 -11.45 -2.46
C LEU A 29 -9.90 -10.26 -2.18
N LYS A 30 -10.45 -9.04 -2.17
CA LYS A 30 -9.72 -7.83 -1.79
C LYS A 30 -9.11 -7.93 -0.39
N GLU A 31 -9.79 -8.57 0.55
CA GLU A 31 -9.32 -8.64 1.94
C GLU A 31 -8.02 -9.44 2.04
N SER A 32 -8.01 -10.69 1.55
CA SER A 32 -6.79 -11.51 1.53
C SER A 32 -5.69 -10.90 0.67
N SER A 33 -6.05 -10.26 -0.44
CA SER A 33 -5.11 -9.54 -1.31
C SER A 33 -4.43 -8.37 -0.59
N LEU A 34 -5.12 -7.66 0.31
CA LEU A 34 -4.53 -6.60 1.12
C LEU A 34 -3.59 -7.15 2.21
N GLU A 35 -3.86 -8.34 2.74
CA GLU A 35 -2.94 -9.02 3.66
C GLU A 35 -1.62 -9.37 2.96
N ASP A 36 -1.69 -9.92 1.74
CA ASP A 36 -0.51 -10.22 0.92
C ASP A 36 0.31 -8.96 0.63
N LEU A 37 -0.36 -7.87 0.24
CA LEU A 37 0.28 -6.56 0.06
C LEU A 37 0.99 -6.11 1.35
N GLY A 38 0.34 -6.28 2.50
CA GLY A 38 0.92 -5.99 3.80
C GLY A 38 2.21 -6.75 4.07
N GLN A 39 2.26 -8.06 3.75
CA GLN A 39 3.47 -8.87 3.91
C GLN A 39 4.61 -8.43 2.99
N MET A 40 4.29 -8.08 1.74
CA MET A 40 5.28 -7.55 0.78
C MET A 40 5.89 -6.24 1.29
N ILE A 41 5.06 -5.31 1.78
CA ILE A 41 5.50 -4.04 2.36
C ILE A 41 6.36 -4.29 3.60
N VAL A 42 5.95 -5.19 4.50
CA VAL A 42 6.74 -5.56 5.69
C VAL A 42 8.13 -6.09 5.29
N SER A 43 8.22 -6.89 4.22
CA SER A 43 9.49 -7.38 3.70
C SER A 43 10.40 -6.24 3.24
N ALA A 44 9.88 -5.28 2.46
CA ALA A 44 10.65 -4.11 2.03
C ALA A 44 11.11 -3.24 3.21
N TYR A 45 10.26 -3.04 4.21
CA TYR A 45 10.62 -2.31 5.43
C TYR A 45 11.78 -2.98 6.19
N ARG A 46 11.78 -4.31 6.28
CA ARG A 46 12.85 -5.06 6.98
C ARG A 46 14.23 -4.94 6.33
N THR A 47 14.29 -4.59 5.04
CA THR A 47 15.55 -4.31 4.34
C THR A 47 16.25 -3.05 4.86
N HIS A 48 15.50 -2.08 5.37
CA HIS A 48 16.02 -0.76 5.75
C HIS A 48 15.86 -0.44 7.24
N PHE A 49 14.88 -1.05 7.91
CA PHE A 49 14.45 -0.67 9.24
C PHE A 49 14.39 -1.86 10.18
N THR A 50 14.94 -1.66 11.37
CA THR A 50 14.79 -2.58 12.49
C THR A 50 13.44 -2.40 13.15
N HIS A 51 13.06 -3.34 14.03
CA HIS A 51 11.86 -3.19 14.86
C HIS A 51 11.91 -1.93 15.75
N GLN A 52 13.09 -1.52 16.21
CA GLN A 52 13.26 -0.29 16.99
C GLN A 52 13.07 0.96 16.12
N ASP A 53 13.54 0.94 14.87
CA ASP A 53 13.31 2.04 13.94
C ASP A 53 11.81 2.24 13.70
N VAL A 54 11.05 1.16 13.48
CA VAL A 54 9.59 1.23 13.32
C VAL A 54 8.90 1.80 14.57
N LYS A 55 9.36 1.42 15.78
CA LYS A 55 8.86 2.01 17.03
C LYS A 55 9.14 3.51 17.10
N ASN A 56 10.32 3.94 16.71
CA ASN A 56 10.69 5.35 16.69
C ASN A 56 9.83 6.15 15.69
N MET A 57 9.58 5.59 14.50
CA MET A 57 8.66 6.19 13.50
C MET A 57 7.25 6.33 14.07
N ASN A 58 6.71 5.27 14.68
CA ASN A 58 5.39 5.32 15.32
C ASN A 58 5.37 6.37 16.43
N GLY A 59 6.46 6.49 17.20
CA GLY A 59 6.64 7.56 18.19
C GLY A 59 6.45 8.94 17.57
N LEU A 60 7.11 9.24 16.44
CA LEU A 60 6.91 10.49 15.72
C LEU A 60 5.45 10.68 15.30
N TYR A 61 4.84 9.68 14.66
CA TYR A 61 3.48 9.79 14.11
C TYR A 61 2.38 9.92 15.19
N THR A 62 2.68 9.64 16.45
CA THR A 62 1.77 9.95 17.57
C THR A 62 1.84 11.42 18.02
N THR A 63 2.88 12.16 17.64
CA THR A 63 3.02 13.59 17.99
C THR A 63 2.16 14.48 17.09
N GLN A 64 1.83 15.67 17.57
CA GLN A 64 1.13 16.68 16.75
C GLN A 64 1.94 17.04 15.48
N ALA A 65 3.26 17.18 15.62
CA ALA A 65 4.16 17.47 14.50
C ALA A 65 4.13 16.37 13.43
N GLY A 66 4.26 15.10 13.87
CA GLY A 66 4.21 13.94 12.99
C GLY A 66 2.85 13.67 12.34
N GLN A 67 1.75 14.17 12.91
CA GLN A 67 0.43 14.12 12.25
C GLN A 67 0.26 15.25 11.23
N LYS A 68 0.74 16.45 11.55
CA LYS A 68 0.65 17.63 10.67
C LYS A 68 1.51 17.50 9.42
N MET A 69 2.64 16.78 9.49
CA MET A 69 3.54 16.62 8.34
C MET A 69 2.87 16.01 7.10
N PHE A 70 1.75 15.29 7.26
CA PHE A 70 1.02 14.65 6.17
C PHE A 70 -0.09 15.52 5.55
N LYS A 71 -0.36 16.70 6.11
CA LYS A 71 -1.45 17.58 5.64
C LYS A 71 -0.93 18.67 4.70
N SER A 72 -0.08 19.54 5.23
CA SER A 72 0.54 20.64 4.48
C SER A 72 1.68 21.23 5.31
N GLU A 73 2.77 21.63 4.67
CA GLU A 73 3.86 22.35 5.33
C GLU A 73 3.39 23.67 5.97
N ASN A 74 2.34 24.28 5.43
CA ASN A 74 1.77 25.53 5.96
C ASN A 74 1.05 25.34 7.31
N GLU A 75 0.79 24.11 7.74
CA GLU A 75 0.18 23.80 9.05
C GLU A 75 1.24 23.57 10.15
N LEU A 76 2.52 23.50 9.79
CA LEU A 76 3.61 23.28 10.73
C LEU A 76 3.98 24.58 11.46
N THR A 77 3.87 24.56 12.78
CA THR A 77 4.42 25.61 13.64
C THR A 77 5.93 25.51 13.72
N GLU A 78 6.61 26.56 14.20
CA GLU A 78 8.04 26.50 14.47
C GLU A 78 8.41 25.39 15.47
N GLY A 79 7.53 25.13 16.46
CA GLY A 79 7.70 24.00 17.38
C GLY A 79 7.62 22.65 16.68
N ASP A 80 6.69 22.48 15.73
CA ASP A 80 6.58 21.26 14.93
C ASP A 80 7.84 21.03 14.08
N LYS A 81 8.40 22.11 13.49
CA LYS A 81 9.64 22.04 12.71
C LYS A 81 10.83 21.61 13.56
N VAL A 82 10.93 22.06 14.81
CA VAL A 82 11.98 21.61 15.74
C VAL A 82 11.87 20.11 16.00
N VAL A 83 10.67 19.61 16.33
CA VAL A 83 10.44 18.18 16.58
C VAL A 83 10.82 17.34 15.35
N LEU A 84 10.39 17.74 14.15
CA LEU A 84 10.74 17.04 12.91
C LEU A 84 12.25 17.09 12.65
N THR A 85 12.88 18.24 12.85
CA THR A 85 14.33 18.40 12.65
C THR A 85 15.13 17.51 13.60
N GLU A 86 14.75 17.43 14.86
CA GLU A 86 15.38 16.55 15.85
C GLU A 86 15.20 15.08 15.48
N PHE A 87 13.99 14.68 15.07
CA PHE A 87 13.74 13.32 14.63
C PHE A 87 14.59 12.94 13.41
N TYR A 88 14.65 13.80 12.38
CA TYR A 88 15.42 13.51 11.18
C TYR A 88 16.94 13.53 11.40
N ARG A 89 17.43 14.10 12.50
CA ARG A 89 18.84 14.00 12.93
C ARG A 89 19.18 12.69 13.65
N SER A 90 18.17 11.94 14.11
CA SER A 90 18.39 10.63 14.75
C SER A 90 18.83 9.56 13.75
N ASP A 91 19.39 8.45 14.23
CA ASP A 91 19.76 7.31 13.39
C ASP A 91 18.58 6.79 12.55
N THR A 92 17.39 6.68 13.14
CA THR A 92 16.18 6.28 12.40
C THR A 92 15.81 7.31 11.34
N GLY A 93 15.90 8.60 11.66
CA GLY A 93 15.66 9.69 10.73
C GLY A 93 16.60 9.67 9.52
N GLN A 94 17.89 9.45 9.76
CA GLN A 94 18.91 9.35 8.73
C GLN A 94 18.74 8.09 7.85
N LYS A 95 18.27 6.97 8.41
CA LYS A 95 17.89 5.79 7.61
C LYS A 95 16.74 6.11 6.68
N ILE A 96 15.71 6.83 7.16
CA ILE A 96 14.56 7.20 6.33
C ILE A 96 15.02 8.03 5.14
N THR A 97 15.83 9.06 5.35
CA THR A 97 16.34 9.92 4.27
C THR A 97 17.28 9.16 3.35
N GLY A 98 18.12 8.28 3.89
CA GLY A 98 19.07 7.47 3.10
C GLY A 98 18.44 6.32 2.31
N SER A 99 17.24 5.87 2.67
CA SER A 99 16.54 4.77 2.00
C SER A 99 15.39 5.22 1.09
N GLN A 100 15.21 6.53 0.84
CA GLN A 100 14.05 7.03 0.10
C GLN A 100 13.96 6.43 -1.29
N ASP A 101 15.05 6.49 -2.06
CA ASP A 101 15.07 5.99 -3.43
C ASP A 101 14.82 4.48 -3.50
N SER A 102 15.54 3.69 -2.69
CA SER A 102 15.34 2.23 -2.66
C SER A 102 13.94 1.83 -2.20
N MET A 103 13.38 2.55 -1.21
CA MET A 103 12.02 2.30 -0.74
C MET A 103 10.99 2.67 -1.80
N ASN A 104 11.17 3.79 -2.51
CA ASN A 104 10.27 4.20 -3.59
C ASN A 104 10.27 3.18 -4.74
N THR A 105 11.46 2.67 -5.12
CA THR A 105 11.59 1.58 -6.09
C THR A 105 10.85 0.33 -5.61
N ALA A 106 11.14 -0.13 -4.39
CA ALA A 106 10.50 -1.33 -3.84
C ALA A 106 8.97 -1.19 -3.76
N MET A 107 8.44 -0.03 -3.36
CA MET A 107 6.99 0.20 -3.29
C MET A 107 6.35 0.22 -4.67
N SER A 108 7.05 0.73 -5.68
CA SER A 108 6.56 0.72 -7.07
C SER A 108 6.46 -0.72 -7.59
N GLU A 109 7.53 -1.51 -7.42
CA GLU A 109 7.57 -2.93 -7.79
C GLU A 109 6.51 -3.76 -7.05
N ILE A 110 6.34 -3.54 -5.75
CA ILE A 110 5.32 -4.21 -4.94
C ILE A 110 3.93 -3.86 -5.46
N SER A 111 3.65 -2.59 -5.77
CA SER A 111 2.35 -2.16 -6.30
C SER A 111 2.03 -2.81 -7.64
N GLU A 112 3.01 -2.87 -8.55
CA GLU A 112 2.86 -3.54 -9.86
C GLU A 112 2.62 -5.03 -9.69
N MET A 113 3.47 -5.73 -8.93
CA MET A 113 3.35 -7.16 -8.69
C MET A 113 2.03 -7.52 -8.02
N TRP A 114 1.65 -6.80 -6.96
CA TRP A 114 0.41 -7.03 -6.23
C TRP A 114 -0.81 -6.84 -7.12
N SER A 115 -0.88 -5.74 -7.86
CA SER A 115 -2.03 -5.46 -8.74
C SER A 115 -2.16 -6.48 -9.88
N SER A 116 -1.03 -6.92 -10.45
CA SER A 116 -0.98 -7.99 -11.44
C SER A 116 -1.47 -9.33 -10.88
N ASN A 117 -0.96 -9.74 -9.71
CA ASN A 117 -1.35 -10.99 -9.07
C ASN A 117 -2.83 -10.99 -8.68
N PHE A 118 -3.34 -9.87 -8.17
CA PHE A 118 -4.74 -9.76 -7.81
C PHE A 118 -5.65 -9.83 -9.04
N TYR A 119 -5.29 -9.16 -10.14
CA TYR A 119 -5.99 -9.29 -11.41
C TYR A 119 -6.03 -10.75 -11.89
N GLN A 120 -4.87 -11.43 -11.88
CA GLN A 120 -4.78 -12.82 -12.29
C GLN A 120 -5.66 -13.73 -11.42
N ALA A 121 -5.66 -13.55 -10.11
CA ALA A 121 -6.48 -14.34 -9.19
C ALA A 121 -7.98 -14.18 -9.48
N VAL A 122 -8.44 -12.96 -9.80
CA VAL A 122 -9.84 -12.72 -10.17
C VAL A 122 -10.18 -13.39 -11.50
N VAL A 123 -9.30 -13.30 -12.51
CA VAL A 123 -9.49 -13.96 -13.81
C VAL A 123 -9.52 -15.48 -13.67
N GLU A 124 -8.63 -16.05 -12.87
CA GLU A 124 -8.61 -17.49 -12.59
C GLU A 124 -9.92 -17.94 -11.93
N LYS A 125 -10.42 -17.18 -10.95
CA LYS A 125 -11.70 -17.48 -10.29
C LYS A 125 -12.92 -17.34 -11.21
N LEU A 126 -12.88 -16.41 -12.17
CA LEU A 126 -13.90 -16.34 -13.23
C LEU A 126 -13.85 -17.59 -14.12
N SER A 127 -12.65 -18.01 -14.54
CA SER A 127 -12.43 -19.21 -15.35
C SER A 127 -12.89 -20.48 -14.65
N GLU A 128 -12.56 -20.66 -13.36
CA GLU A 128 -13.04 -21.76 -12.52
C GLU A 128 -14.58 -21.85 -12.46
N LYS A 129 -15.26 -20.70 -12.54
CA LYS A 129 -16.73 -20.61 -12.56
C LYS A 129 -17.33 -20.76 -13.96
N GLY A 130 -16.49 -21.00 -14.98
CA GLY A 130 -16.90 -21.22 -16.37
C GLY A 130 -16.92 -19.98 -17.24
N PHE A 131 -16.58 -18.81 -16.71
CA PHE A 131 -16.51 -17.56 -17.47
C PHE A 131 -15.10 -17.39 -18.03
N ASN A 132 -14.96 -17.52 -19.35
CA ASN A 132 -13.67 -17.44 -20.03
C ASN A 132 -13.69 -16.35 -21.11
N LEU A 133 -12.58 -15.63 -21.24
CA LEU A 133 -12.32 -14.71 -22.34
C LEU A 133 -11.55 -15.39 -23.47
#